data_AF-A0A971L2R4-F1
#
_entry.id   AF-A0A971L2R4-F1
#
_cell.length_a   1.000
_cell.length_b   1.000
_cell.length_c   1.000
_cell.angle_alpha   90.00
_cell.angle_beta   90.00
_cell.angle_gamma   90.00
#
_symmetry.space_group_name_H-M   'P 1'
#
loop_
_entity.id
_entity.type
_entity.pdbx_description
1 polymer ?
#
loop_
_entity_poly.entity_id
_entity_poly.type
_entity_poly.pdbx_seq_one_letter_code
_entity_poly.pdbx_strand_id
1 'polypeptide(L)'
;MQASTPQFFDLENQHKNNVELFKKALTTSRFWQLTEKSNAKNLGFYDTETGLINSSLEEFEIFLNQYPFLYLKDQSNKKIATLETASQLLWSNALSDQYYYLSNAKIKIKEFNQSGLKDWKLPFKKQFKSFATSNNNPYRVGEEYKLQSLDKKAIKREVYNIKRGYVENIITTDDLNAKGTTSLWLISEGLYNTNEDSCEVKSNSTGYIFACNEHWKNKHTEGIFSDLAANQWQLISPDGDFLQTDDSFKSDSLEQLQAKFVLKNIVLTSIKDPSKKLDPSEFWIDEQLIDLDYTPCRLPKLDTSQLTDPAKGLWELWGQDTATLQRLGYVPRDPFKDVQRYAIAIDFGTSSTVVAMDTSSGGQELLRIGVRDFYQAIEAKHFENPTVLECLDFSAFKKVWQTQAYRPQLNWDWMR
;
A
#
# COMPACT_ATOMS: atom_id res chain seq x y z
N MET A 1 2.36 54.53 9.74
CA MET A 1 1.43 53.53 9.20
C MET A 1 2.28 52.42 8.60
N GLN A 2 2.38 51.26 9.27
CA GLN A 2 2.94 50.07 8.66
C GLN A 2 1.94 49.64 7.59
N ALA A 3 2.26 49.87 6.31
CA ALA A 3 1.50 49.25 5.24
C ALA A 3 1.68 47.74 5.40
N SER A 4 0.60 47.02 5.67
CA SER A 4 0.59 45.56 5.59
C SER A 4 1.03 45.18 4.18
N THR A 5 2.22 44.59 4.06
CA THR A 5 2.71 44.05 2.79
C THR A 5 1.63 43.10 2.26
N PRO A 6 1.11 43.30 1.03
CA PRO A 6 0.18 42.35 0.46
C PRO A 6 0.84 40.96 0.45
N GLN A 7 0.18 39.95 1.01
CA GLN A 7 0.67 38.58 0.93
C GLN A 7 0.34 38.07 -0.48
N PHE A 8 1.34 38.06 -1.37
CA PHE A 8 1.16 37.81 -2.81
C PHE A 8 0.92 36.33 -3.17
N PHE A 9 1.25 35.43 -2.25
CA PHE A 9 1.09 33.98 -2.36
C PHE A 9 0.86 33.44 -0.95
N ASP A 10 -0.17 32.66 -0.69
CA ASP A 10 -0.40 32.10 0.66
C ASP A 10 0.25 30.72 0.75
N LEU A 11 1.53 30.69 1.12
CA LEU A 11 2.34 29.47 1.15
C LEU A 11 1.74 28.40 2.07
N GLU A 12 1.29 28.82 3.25
CA GLU A 12 0.78 27.91 4.27
C GLU A 12 -0.56 27.28 3.83
N ASN A 13 -1.49 28.09 3.32
CA ASN A 13 -2.78 27.56 2.84
C ASN A 13 -2.60 26.73 1.57
N GLN A 14 -1.71 27.12 0.65
CA GLN A 14 -1.43 26.34 -0.55
C GLN A 14 -0.82 24.98 -0.19
N HIS A 15 0.15 24.95 0.72
CA HIS A 15 0.74 23.71 1.21
C HIS A 15 -0.31 22.81 1.87
N LYS A 16 -1.17 23.35 2.74
CA LYS A 16 -2.28 22.60 3.36
C LYS A 16 -3.23 22.00 2.33
N ASN A 17 -3.64 22.78 1.33
CA ASN A 17 -4.51 22.31 0.25
C ASN A 17 -3.86 21.16 -0.52
N ASN A 18 -2.58 21.28 -0.84
CA ASN A 18 -1.82 20.25 -1.53
C ASN A 18 -1.73 18.95 -0.72
N VAL A 19 -1.45 19.03 0.58
CA VAL A 19 -1.40 17.87 1.49
C VAL A 19 -2.77 17.19 1.59
N GLU A 20 -3.88 17.95 1.63
CA GLU A 20 -5.22 17.36 1.62
C GLU A 20 -5.58 16.71 0.28
N LEU A 21 -5.14 17.27 -0.85
CA LEU A 21 -5.27 16.64 -2.16
C LEU A 21 -4.45 15.34 -2.24
N PHE A 22 -3.22 15.34 -1.73
CA PHE A 22 -2.39 14.15 -1.62
C PHE A 22 -3.07 13.07 -0.77
N LYS A 23 -3.59 13.43 0.40
CA LYS A 23 -4.36 12.52 1.26
C LYS A 23 -5.58 11.94 0.56
N LYS A 24 -6.34 12.77 -0.16
CA LYS A 24 -7.50 12.34 -0.93
C LYS A 24 -7.09 11.33 -2.02
N ALA A 25 -5.98 11.56 -2.71
CA ALA A 25 -5.46 10.65 -3.71
C ALA A 25 -4.95 9.33 -3.08
N LEU A 26 -4.18 9.43 -1.99
CA LEU A 26 -3.63 8.30 -1.26
C LEU A 26 -4.74 7.38 -0.72
N THR A 27 -5.83 7.94 -0.21
CA THR A 27 -6.95 7.16 0.35
C THR A 27 -7.86 6.50 -0.70
N THR A 28 -7.60 6.71 -2.01
CA THR A 28 -8.37 6.02 -3.08
C THR A 28 -8.07 4.54 -3.19
N SER A 29 -6.97 4.07 -2.60
CA SER A 29 -6.64 2.67 -2.44
C SER A 29 -6.03 2.45 -1.05
N ARG A 30 -6.31 1.28 -0.47
CA ARG A 30 -5.66 0.87 0.78
C ARG A 30 -4.23 0.40 0.55
N PHE A 31 -4.01 -0.34 -0.53
CA PHE A 31 -2.75 -1.01 -0.79
C PHE A 31 -2.09 -0.44 -2.04
N TRP A 32 -0.89 0.10 -1.85
CA TRP A 32 -0.10 0.74 -2.89
C TRP A 32 1.25 0.06 -3.03
N GLN A 33 1.58 -0.41 -4.23
CA GLN A 33 2.94 -0.80 -4.58
C GLN A 33 3.82 0.43 -4.65
N LEU A 34 4.89 0.42 -3.87
CA LEU A 34 5.91 1.46 -3.89
C LEU A 34 6.98 1.10 -4.91
N THR A 35 7.20 1.98 -5.88
CA THR A 35 8.26 1.82 -6.88
C THR A 35 9.15 3.05 -6.90
N GLU A 36 10.46 2.86 -6.81
CA GLU A 36 11.43 3.93 -6.96
C GLU A 36 11.64 4.26 -8.45
N LYS A 37 11.37 5.50 -8.88
CA LYS A 37 11.47 5.93 -10.29
C LYS A 37 12.89 5.82 -10.85
N SER A 38 13.92 6.02 -10.01
CA SER A 38 15.32 6.12 -10.44
C SER A 38 15.84 4.82 -11.07
N ASN A 39 15.38 3.67 -10.56
CA ASN A 39 15.90 2.34 -10.86
C ASN A 39 14.79 1.28 -11.05
N ALA A 40 13.51 1.69 -11.01
CA ALA A 40 12.34 0.83 -11.06
C ALA A 40 12.30 -0.26 -9.97
N LYS A 41 12.96 -0.04 -8.82
CA LYS A 41 12.99 -0.99 -7.72
C LYS A 41 11.64 -1.05 -7.01
N ASN A 42 11.11 -2.26 -6.82
CA ASN A 42 9.95 -2.52 -5.98
C ASN A 42 10.37 -2.46 -4.50
N LEU A 43 9.68 -1.64 -3.70
CA LEU A 43 9.96 -1.46 -2.27
C LEU A 43 8.93 -2.18 -1.38
N GLY A 44 8.01 -2.96 -1.97
CA GLY A 44 6.91 -3.59 -1.28
C GLY A 44 5.61 -2.78 -1.37
N PHE A 45 4.67 -3.04 -0.47
CA PHE A 45 3.38 -2.37 -0.45
C PHE A 45 3.12 -1.58 0.81
N TYR A 46 2.77 -0.31 0.61
CA TYR A 46 2.28 0.54 1.67
C TYR A 46 0.79 0.27 1.93
N ASP A 47 0.44 -0.02 3.17
CA ASP A 47 -0.94 -0.10 3.67
C ASP A 47 -1.33 1.23 4.31
N THR A 48 -2.23 1.97 3.67
CA THR A 48 -2.64 3.31 4.14
C THR A 48 -3.37 3.29 5.49
N GLU A 49 -3.92 2.15 5.91
CA GLU A 49 -4.61 2.05 7.21
C GLU A 49 -3.61 1.83 8.35
N THR A 50 -2.56 1.03 8.12
CA THR A 50 -1.59 0.66 9.17
C THR A 50 -0.31 1.49 9.14
N GLY A 51 -0.02 2.17 8.02
CA GLY A 51 1.22 2.90 7.78
C GLY A 51 2.45 2.01 7.58
N LEU A 52 2.25 0.69 7.47
CA LEU A 52 3.33 -0.29 7.29
C LEU A 52 3.64 -0.52 5.82
N ILE A 53 4.91 -0.82 5.55
CA ILE A 53 5.35 -1.39 4.28
C ILE A 53 5.46 -2.90 4.46
N ASN A 54 4.77 -3.64 3.61
CA ASN A 54 4.80 -5.09 3.58
C ASN A 54 5.69 -5.56 2.42
N SER A 55 6.21 -6.79 2.50
CA SER A 55 6.93 -7.43 1.40
C SER A 55 6.12 -7.40 0.09
N SER A 56 6.85 -7.44 -1.03
CA SER A 56 6.26 -7.46 -2.37
C SER A 56 5.45 -8.74 -2.64
N LEU A 57 4.63 -8.74 -3.70
CA LEU A 57 3.76 -9.87 -4.01
C LEU A 57 4.60 -11.05 -4.47
N GLU A 58 5.70 -10.76 -5.16
CA GLU A 58 6.70 -11.75 -5.57
C GLU A 58 7.36 -12.41 -4.36
N GLU A 59 7.82 -11.64 -3.37
CA GLU A 59 8.38 -12.19 -2.13
C GLU A 59 7.33 -13.00 -1.36
N PHE A 60 6.07 -12.54 -1.34
CA PHE A 60 4.98 -13.27 -0.71
C PHE A 60 4.70 -14.61 -1.42
N GLU A 61 4.69 -14.64 -2.75
CA GLU A 61 4.54 -15.86 -3.54
C GLU A 61 5.69 -16.84 -3.33
N ILE A 62 6.93 -16.34 -3.33
CA ILE A 62 8.12 -17.16 -3.02
C ILE A 62 7.96 -17.79 -1.64
N PHE A 63 7.54 -17.02 -0.63
CA PHE A 63 7.33 -17.50 0.72
C PHE A 63 6.24 -18.58 0.81
N LEU A 64 5.10 -18.39 0.14
CA LEU A 64 4.04 -19.40 0.10
C LEU A 64 4.49 -20.70 -0.60
N ASN A 65 5.30 -20.60 -1.66
CA ASN A 65 5.81 -21.75 -2.38
C ASN A 65 6.93 -22.49 -1.63
N GLN A 66 7.68 -21.78 -0.79
CA GLN A 66 8.76 -22.35 0.00
C GLN A 66 8.26 -23.29 1.11
N TYR A 67 7.12 -22.96 1.73
CA TYR A 67 6.61 -23.69 2.91
C TYR A 67 5.29 -24.42 2.59
N PRO A 68 5.25 -25.76 2.61
CA PRO A 68 4.02 -26.53 2.41
C PRO A 68 2.94 -26.25 3.47
N PHE A 69 3.39 -25.88 4.67
CA PHE A 69 2.54 -25.55 5.81
C PHE A 69 2.99 -24.24 6.44
N LEU A 70 2.03 -23.36 6.74
CA LEU A 70 2.26 -22.09 7.43
C LEU A 70 1.25 -21.92 8.57
N TYR A 71 1.71 -21.47 9.73
CA TYR A 71 0.84 -21.11 10.84
C TYR A 71 0.23 -19.74 10.61
N LEU A 72 -1.10 -19.68 10.64
CA LEU A 72 -1.85 -18.43 10.66
C LEU A 72 -1.99 -17.98 12.11
N LYS A 73 -1.48 -16.80 12.43
CA LYS A 73 -1.58 -16.19 13.76
C LYS A 73 -2.29 -14.85 13.72
N ASP A 74 -2.99 -14.52 14.79
CA ASP A 74 -3.55 -13.17 14.98
C ASP A 74 -2.52 -12.18 15.58
N GLN A 75 -2.94 -10.92 15.70
CA GLN A 75 -2.21 -9.84 16.36
C GLN A 75 -1.74 -10.14 17.80
N SER A 76 -2.35 -11.12 18.49
CA SER A 76 -1.93 -11.55 19.83
C SER A 76 -0.90 -12.70 19.79
N ASN A 77 -0.40 -13.04 18.60
CA ASN A 77 0.48 -14.17 18.33
C ASN A 77 -0.17 -15.53 18.65
N LYS A 78 -1.51 -15.58 18.74
CA LYS A 78 -2.24 -16.83 18.94
C LYS A 78 -2.42 -17.53 17.59
N LYS A 79 -2.10 -18.83 17.54
CA LYS A 79 -2.34 -19.66 16.36
C LYS A 79 -3.86 -19.84 16.14
N ILE A 80 -4.34 -19.37 15.01
CA ILE A 80 -5.72 -19.51 14.52
C ILE A 80 -5.88 -20.84 13.79
N ALA A 81 -4.98 -21.07 12.83
CA ALA A 81 -5.08 -22.16 11.86
C ALA A 81 -3.69 -22.53 11.31
N THR A 82 -3.66 -23.54 10.45
CA THR A 82 -2.50 -23.88 9.62
C THR A 82 -2.92 -23.92 8.16
N LEU A 83 -2.32 -23.07 7.35
CA LEU A 83 -2.48 -23.06 5.91
C LEU A 83 -1.67 -24.22 5.31
N GLU A 84 -2.33 -25.07 4.52
CA GLU A 84 -1.68 -25.97 3.56
C GLU A 84 -1.59 -25.23 2.22
N THR A 85 -0.39 -24.79 1.83
CA THR A 85 -0.23 -23.82 0.73
C THR A 85 -0.65 -24.37 -0.62
N ALA A 86 -0.39 -25.66 -0.89
CA ALA A 86 -0.75 -26.31 -2.15
C ALA A 86 -2.27 -26.41 -2.39
N SER A 87 -3.07 -26.63 -1.34
CA SER A 87 -4.53 -26.74 -1.43
C SER A 87 -5.25 -25.43 -1.09
N GLN A 88 -4.52 -24.48 -0.50
CA GLN A 88 -5.01 -23.24 0.09
C GLN A 88 -6.10 -23.46 1.16
N LEU A 89 -6.14 -24.66 1.76
CA LEU A 89 -7.03 -24.97 2.86
C LEU A 89 -6.40 -24.60 4.19
N LEU A 90 -7.23 -24.08 5.10
CA LEU A 90 -6.87 -23.79 6.48
C LEU A 90 -7.33 -24.95 7.36
N TRP A 91 -6.47 -25.40 8.25
CA TRP A 91 -6.66 -26.58 9.09
C TRP A 91 -6.57 -26.23 10.58
N SER A 92 -7.37 -26.88 11.42
CA SER A 92 -7.34 -26.68 12.88
C SER A 92 -7.69 -27.96 13.65
N ASN A 93 -6.83 -28.34 14.60
CA ASN A 93 -7.10 -29.40 15.57
C ASN A 93 -7.64 -28.86 16.91
N ALA A 94 -8.09 -27.61 16.97
CA ALA A 94 -8.53 -26.98 18.23
C ALA A 94 -9.74 -27.67 18.89
N LEU A 95 -10.55 -28.40 18.11
CA LEU A 95 -11.68 -29.20 18.58
C LEU A 95 -11.32 -30.69 18.78
N SER A 96 -10.03 -31.02 18.90
CA SER A 96 -9.57 -32.38 19.16
C SER A 96 -9.28 -32.64 20.65
N ASP A 97 -9.88 -31.84 21.53
CA ASP A 97 -9.74 -31.93 22.99
C ASP A 97 -10.61 -33.03 23.63
N GLN A 98 -11.55 -33.58 22.86
CA GLN A 98 -12.43 -34.68 23.26
C GLN A 98 -13.01 -35.42 22.04
N TYR A 99 -13.65 -36.57 22.31
CA TYR A 99 -14.35 -37.38 21.33
C TYR A 99 -15.77 -36.85 21.08
N TYR A 100 -16.20 -36.84 19.81
CA TYR A 100 -17.55 -36.42 19.44
C TYR A 100 -18.29 -37.52 18.69
N TYR A 101 -19.61 -37.56 18.86
CA TYR A 101 -20.49 -38.17 17.87
C TYR A 101 -20.54 -37.29 16.62
N LEU A 102 -20.59 -37.90 15.43
CA LEU A 102 -20.63 -37.18 14.15
C LEU A 102 -21.73 -36.11 14.08
N SER A 103 -22.93 -36.40 14.62
CA SER A 103 -24.04 -35.44 14.71
C SER A 103 -23.68 -34.19 15.52
N ASN A 104 -23.07 -34.39 16.70
CA ASN A 104 -22.65 -33.30 17.59
C ASN A 104 -21.46 -32.53 17.00
N ALA A 105 -20.52 -33.22 16.35
CA ALA A 105 -19.40 -32.59 15.65
C ALA A 105 -19.89 -31.62 14.57
N LYS A 106 -20.90 -32.01 13.78
CA LYS A 106 -21.52 -31.16 12.74
C LYS A 106 -22.19 -29.90 13.32
N ILE A 107 -22.68 -29.95 14.56
CA ILE A 107 -23.23 -28.76 15.25
C ILE A 107 -22.07 -27.91 15.77
N LYS A 108 -21.13 -28.53 16.50
CA LYS A 108 -20.03 -27.84 17.16
C LYS A 108 -19.14 -27.07 16.19
N ILE A 109 -18.88 -27.64 15.01
CA ILE A 109 -18.03 -27.02 14.01
C ILE A 109 -18.66 -25.79 13.35
N LYS A 110 -19.99 -25.71 13.27
CA LYS A 110 -20.70 -24.53 12.74
C LYS A 110 -20.60 -23.33 13.67
N GLU A 111 -20.53 -23.59 14.97
CA GLU A 111 -20.33 -22.57 16.01
C GLU A 111 -18.85 -22.19 16.18
N PHE A 112 -17.94 -22.97 15.58
CA PHE A 112 -16.51 -22.79 15.75
C PHE A 112 -16.03 -21.53 15.01
N ASN A 113 -15.32 -20.68 15.74
CA ASN A 113 -14.78 -19.41 15.27
C ASN A 113 -13.41 -19.20 15.92
N GLN A 114 -12.40 -18.86 15.12
CA GLN A 114 -11.07 -18.50 15.60
C GLN A 114 -10.72 -17.11 15.08
N SER A 115 -10.67 -16.13 15.99
CA SER A 115 -10.24 -14.75 15.70
C SER A 115 -10.95 -14.15 14.47
N GLY A 116 -12.26 -14.41 14.32
CA GLY A 116 -13.09 -13.89 13.24
C GLY A 116 -13.28 -14.86 12.06
N LEU A 117 -12.42 -15.88 11.93
CA LEU A 117 -12.52 -16.90 10.89
C LEU A 117 -13.63 -17.91 11.23
N LYS A 118 -14.75 -17.82 10.50
CA LYS A 118 -15.95 -18.66 10.59
C LYS A 118 -16.01 -19.68 9.44
N ASP A 119 -17.10 -20.45 9.38
CA ASP A 119 -17.39 -21.42 8.29
C ASP A 119 -16.45 -22.63 8.23
N TRP A 120 -16.03 -23.09 9.40
CA TRP A 120 -15.28 -24.35 9.55
C TRP A 120 -16.16 -25.56 9.22
N LYS A 121 -15.54 -26.59 8.65
CA LYS A 121 -16.22 -27.80 8.18
C LYS A 121 -15.43 -29.05 8.56
N LEU A 122 -16.14 -30.18 8.61
CA LEU A 122 -15.48 -31.48 8.58
C LEU A 122 -14.95 -31.70 7.16
N PRO A 123 -13.70 -32.10 6.98
CA PRO A 123 -13.12 -32.33 5.67
C PRO A 123 -13.76 -33.54 4.99
N PHE A 124 -13.75 -33.56 3.65
CA PHE A 124 -14.04 -34.76 2.88
C PHE A 124 -12.88 -35.74 2.94
N LYS A 125 -13.13 -37.04 2.72
CA LYS A 125 -12.09 -38.10 2.74
C LYS A 125 -10.85 -37.70 1.91
N LYS A 126 -11.07 -37.19 0.70
CA LYS A 126 -9.97 -36.80 -0.21
C LYS A 126 -9.12 -35.67 0.35
N GLN A 127 -9.75 -34.64 0.92
CA GLN A 127 -9.04 -33.50 1.52
C GLN A 127 -8.22 -33.97 2.72
N PHE A 128 -8.86 -34.71 3.63
CA PHE A 128 -8.21 -35.12 4.87
C PHE A 128 -7.08 -36.13 4.63
N LYS A 129 -7.27 -37.08 3.71
CA LYS A 129 -6.20 -38.01 3.31
C LYS A 129 -5.00 -37.25 2.74
N SER A 130 -5.23 -36.31 1.81
CA SER A 130 -4.15 -35.49 1.24
C SER A 130 -3.39 -34.76 2.33
N PHE A 131 -4.09 -34.08 3.23
CA PHE A 131 -3.51 -33.37 4.36
C PHE A 131 -2.70 -34.29 5.27
N ALA A 132 -3.29 -35.38 5.76
CA ALA A 132 -2.66 -36.29 6.72
C ALA A 132 -1.41 -36.99 6.16
N THR A 133 -1.41 -37.28 4.85
CA THR A 133 -0.29 -37.96 4.17
C THR A 133 0.78 -37.01 3.64
N SER A 134 0.54 -35.70 3.69
CA SER A 134 1.46 -34.69 3.16
C SER A 134 2.82 -34.73 3.86
N ASN A 135 3.87 -34.54 3.08
CA ASN A 135 5.23 -34.46 3.59
C ASN A 135 5.40 -33.24 4.50
N ASN A 136 6.15 -33.40 5.59
CA ASN A 136 6.41 -32.33 6.56
C ASN A 136 5.13 -31.74 7.19
N ASN A 137 4.02 -32.50 7.26
CA ASN A 137 2.85 -32.07 8.00
C ASN A 137 3.22 -31.87 9.49
N PRO A 138 3.09 -30.65 10.04
CA PRO A 138 3.55 -30.33 11.39
C PRO A 138 2.76 -31.03 12.50
N TYR A 139 1.60 -31.62 12.17
CA TYR A 139 0.78 -32.38 13.11
C TYR A 139 1.13 -33.88 13.13
N ARG A 140 1.97 -34.37 12.23
CA ARG A 140 2.33 -35.79 12.16
C ARG A 140 3.31 -36.15 13.27
N VAL A 141 3.04 -37.24 14.00
CA VAL A 141 3.87 -37.68 15.13
C VAL A 141 4.10 -39.19 15.06
N GLY A 142 5.37 -39.61 15.14
CA GLY A 142 5.77 -41.02 15.14
C GLY A 142 5.80 -41.65 13.73
N GLU A 143 5.74 -42.98 13.69
CA GLU A 143 5.61 -43.77 12.46
C GLU A 143 4.16 -43.70 11.93
N GLU A 144 3.98 -43.94 10.63
CA GLU A 144 2.68 -43.89 9.91
C GLU A 144 2.06 -42.49 9.76
N TYR A 145 0.72 -42.38 9.65
CA TYR A 145 0.00 -41.13 9.37
C TYR A 145 -0.82 -40.65 10.59
N LYS A 146 -0.34 -40.92 11.80
CA LYS A 146 -0.95 -40.44 13.05
C LYS A 146 -0.77 -38.93 13.21
N LEU A 147 -1.82 -38.26 13.67
CA LEU A 147 -1.83 -36.81 13.88
C LEU A 147 -2.01 -36.46 15.37
N GLN A 148 -1.49 -35.31 15.77
CA GLN A 148 -1.59 -34.80 17.14
C GLN A 148 -3.02 -34.35 17.49
N SER A 149 -3.56 -34.88 18.59
CA SER A 149 -4.80 -34.43 19.24
C SER A 149 -4.50 -33.56 20.46
N LEU A 150 -5.44 -32.68 20.84
CA LEU A 150 -5.33 -31.89 22.07
C LEU A 150 -5.77 -32.67 23.30
N ASP A 151 -6.56 -33.73 23.12
CA ASP A 151 -6.94 -34.63 24.18
C ASP A 151 -5.72 -35.43 24.68
N LYS A 152 -5.46 -35.29 25.98
CA LYS A 152 -4.37 -35.97 26.69
C LYS A 152 -4.85 -37.21 27.47
N LYS A 153 -6.16 -37.49 27.48
CA LYS A 153 -6.73 -38.64 28.19
C LYS A 153 -6.67 -39.87 27.29
N ALA A 154 -6.20 -41.00 27.82
CA ALA A 154 -6.33 -42.28 27.11
C ALA A 154 -7.81 -42.68 27.10
N ILE A 155 -8.41 -42.81 25.91
CA ILE A 155 -9.80 -43.26 25.74
C ILE A 155 -9.76 -44.75 25.40
N LYS A 156 -10.57 -45.54 26.11
CA LYS A 156 -10.83 -46.94 25.77
C LYS A 156 -12.07 -46.98 24.87
N ARG A 157 -11.95 -47.53 23.65
CA ARG A 157 -13.08 -47.83 22.78
C ARG A 157 -13.60 -49.23 23.13
N GLU A 158 -14.89 -49.36 23.39
CA GLU A 158 -15.57 -50.66 23.36
C GLU A 158 -16.00 -50.92 21.92
N VAL A 159 -15.39 -51.91 21.27
CA VAL A 159 -15.80 -52.35 19.93
C VAL A 159 -16.64 -53.60 20.09
N TYR A 160 -17.91 -53.49 19.72
CA TYR A 160 -18.84 -54.61 19.72
C TYR A 160 -18.68 -55.36 18.40
N ASN A 161 -18.10 -56.55 18.44
CA ASN A 161 -17.97 -57.41 17.27
C ASN A 161 -19.17 -58.37 17.26
N ILE A 162 -20.03 -58.27 16.24
CA ILE A 162 -21.17 -59.20 16.08
C ILE A 162 -20.70 -60.32 15.15
N LYS A 163 -20.27 -61.45 15.72
CA LYS A 163 -20.04 -62.70 14.97
C LYS A 163 -21.10 -63.72 15.36
N ARG A 164 -21.83 -64.23 14.36
CA ARG A 164 -22.78 -65.36 14.51
C ARG A 164 -23.73 -65.25 15.72
N GLY A 165 -24.33 -64.08 15.93
CA GLY A 165 -25.37 -63.89 16.95
C GLY A 165 -24.87 -63.72 18.40
N TYR A 166 -23.56 -63.69 18.62
CA TYR A 166 -22.96 -63.32 19.91
C TYR A 166 -22.32 -61.93 19.84
N VAL A 167 -22.54 -61.14 20.89
CA VAL A 167 -21.86 -59.87 21.12
C VAL A 167 -20.60 -60.18 21.91
N GLU A 168 -19.44 -60.18 21.26
CA GLU A 168 -18.17 -60.17 21.98
C GLU A 168 -17.77 -58.72 22.27
N ASN A 169 -17.59 -58.41 23.55
CA ASN A 169 -16.94 -57.17 23.98
C ASN A 169 -15.45 -57.29 23.66
N ILE A 170 -15.02 -56.73 22.53
CA ILE A 170 -13.60 -56.55 22.28
C ILE A 170 -13.26 -55.14 22.75
N ILE A 171 -12.62 -55.06 23.91
CA ILE A 171 -11.93 -53.85 24.33
C ILE A 171 -10.66 -53.78 23.47
N THR A 172 -10.74 -53.20 22.28
CA THR A 172 -9.55 -52.82 21.51
C THR A 172 -9.00 -51.54 22.13
N THR A 173 -7.89 -51.65 22.85
CA THR A 173 -7.06 -50.50 23.21
C THR A 173 -6.33 -50.03 21.97
N ASP A 174 -6.95 -49.16 21.17
CA ASP A 174 -6.23 -48.49 20.08
C ASP A 174 -6.30 -46.96 20.17
N ASP A 175 -5.08 -46.42 20.04
CA ASP A 175 -4.73 -45.13 19.45
C ASP A 175 -4.94 -43.83 20.24
N LEU A 176 -4.78 -43.88 21.56
CA LEU A 176 -4.09 -42.79 22.27
C LEU A 176 -2.89 -43.38 22.99
N ASN A 177 -1.71 -43.23 22.40
CA ASN A 177 -0.49 -43.32 23.19
C ASN A 177 -0.52 -42.17 24.21
N ALA A 178 0.14 -42.31 25.36
CA ALA A 178 0.22 -41.34 26.45
C ALA A 178 0.80 -39.94 26.06
N LYS A 179 0.95 -39.66 24.76
CA LYS A 179 1.51 -38.47 24.11
C LYS A 179 0.49 -37.61 23.34
N GLY A 180 -0.81 -37.97 23.30
CA GLY A 180 -1.86 -37.16 22.65
C GLY A 180 -1.85 -37.21 21.11
N THR A 181 -1.90 -38.41 20.54
CA THR A 181 -1.85 -38.66 19.08
C THR A 181 -2.86 -39.73 18.69
N THR A 182 -3.52 -39.59 17.54
CA THR A 182 -4.55 -40.54 17.08
C THR A 182 -4.57 -40.68 15.55
N SER A 183 -5.07 -41.84 15.09
CA SER A 183 -5.35 -42.14 13.69
C SER A 183 -6.82 -41.94 13.32
N LEU A 184 -7.71 -41.74 14.31
CA LEU A 184 -9.16 -41.79 14.16
C LEU A 184 -9.78 -40.38 14.16
N TRP A 185 -10.19 -39.93 12.97
CA TRP A 185 -10.67 -38.57 12.74
C TRP A 185 -12.03 -38.55 12.06
N LEU A 186 -12.92 -37.69 12.53
CA LEU A 186 -14.21 -37.45 11.88
C LEU A 186 -14.00 -36.68 10.58
N ILE A 187 -14.59 -37.23 9.53
CA ILE A 187 -14.74 -36.59 8.22
C ILE A 187 -16.24 -36.38 7.95
N SER A 188 -16.57 -35.65 6.89
CA SER A 188 -17.97 -35.33 6.57
C SER A 188 -18.86 -36.57 6.39
N GLU A 189 -18.25 -37.66 5.91
CA GLU A 189 -18.82 -38.94 5.55
C GLU A 189 -18.92 -39.93 6.73
N GLY A 190 -18.18 -39.72 7.82
CA GLY A 190 -18.08 -40.71 8.90
C GLY A 190 -16.79 -40.62 9.70
N LEU A 191 -16.23 -41.77 10.04
CA LEU A 191 -14.93 -41.91 10.70
C LEU A 191 -13.89 -42.35 9.67
N TYR A 192 -12.72 -41.72 9.69
CA TYR A 192 -11.57 -42.08 8.87
C TYR A 192 -10.39 -42.48 9.74
N ASN A 193 -9.77 -43.61 9.39
CA ASN A 193 -8.52 -44.07 9.99
C ASN A 193 -7.37 -43.73 9.04
N THR A 194 -6.47 -42.84 9.47
CA THR A 194 -5.34 -42.38 8.64
C THR A 194 -4.28 -43.45 8.41
N ASN A 195 -4.15 -44.44 9.29
CA ASN A 195 -3.16 -45.51 9.17
C ASN A 195 -3.60 -46.59 8.19
N GLU A 196 -4.87 -46.98 8.27
CA GLU A 196 -5.42 -48.07 7.45
C GLU A 196 -5.98 -47.59 6.10
N ASP A 197 -6.05 -46.28 5.86
CA ASP A 197 -6.80 -45.68 4.74
C ASP A 197 -8.26 -46.21 4.66
N SER A 198 -8.84 -46.51 5.82
CA SER A 198 -10.16 -47.10 5.96
C SER A 198 -11.18 -46.05 6.42
N CYS A 199 -12.43 -46.21 5.98
CA CYS A 199 -13.51 -45.28 6.30
C CYS A 199 -14.74 -46.05 6.77
N GLU A 200 -15.24 -45.70 7.96
CA GLU A 200 -16.53 -46.17 8.46
C GLU A 200 -17.60 -45.11 8.21
N VAL A 201 -18.41 -45.33 7.17
CA VAL A 201 -19.54 -44.47 6.81
C VAL A 201 -20.75 -44.88 7.65
N LYS A 202 -20.86 -44.35 8.87
CA LYS A 202 -22.00 -44.59 9.77
C LYS A 202 -22.43 -43.29 10.45
N SER A 203 -23.74 -43.14 10.67
CA SER A 203 -24.32 -41.96 11.32
C SER A 203 -23.97 -41.85 12.81
N ASN A 204 -23.66 -42.99 13.45
CA ASN A 204 -23.27 -43.09 14.86
C ASN A 204 -21.74 -43.13 15.07
N SER A 205 -20.95 -42.85 14.02
CA SER A 205 -19.50 -42.78 14.12
C SER A 205 -19.06 -41.76 15.18
N THR A 206 -18.03 -42.13 15.93
CA THR A 206 -17.42 -41.28 16.95
C THR A 206 -15.93 -41.09 16.64
N GLY A 207 -15.40 -39.89 16.89
CA GLY A 207 -14.02 -39.54 16.59
C GLY A 207 -13.63 -38.13 17.02
N TYR A 208 -12.36 -37.78 16.81
CA TYR A 208 -11.86 -36.41 17.01
C TYR A 208 -12.15 -35.51 15.81
N ILE A 209 -12.20 -34.20 16.04
CA ILE A 209 -12.41 -33.22 14.98
C ILE A 209 -11.07 -32.61 14.56
N PHE A 210 -10.76 -32.74 13.27
CA PHE A 210 -9.76 -31.90 12.59
C PHE A 210 -10.51 -31.06 11.55
N ALA A 211 -10.75 -29.80 11.89
CA ALA A 211 -11.56 -28.90 11.07
C ALA A 211 -10.76 -28.38 9.87
N CYS A 212 -11.43 -28.22 8.73
CA CYS A 212 -10.91 -27.50 7.58
C CYS A 212 -11.75 -26.26 7.26
N ASN A 213 -11.15 -25.31 6.57
CA ASN A 213 -11.78 -24.08 6.12
C ASN A 213 -11.28 -23.71 4.72
N GLU A 214 -12.21 -23.26 3.87
CA GLU A 214 -11.99 -22.99 2.44
C GLU A 214 -11.87 -21.49 2.13
N HIS A 215 -11.70 -20.63 3.15
CA HIS A 215 -11.66 -19.16 3.00
C HIS A 215 -10.67 -18.66 1.93
N TRP A 216 -9.55 -19.35 1.77
CA TRP A 216 -8.52 -19.04 0.76
C TRP A 216 -8.46 -20.00 -0.41
N LYS A 217 -9.38 -20.97 -0.48
CA LYS A 217 -9.40 -21.97 -1.55
C LYS A 217 -9.62 -21.29 -2.91
N ASN A 218 -8.69 -21.52 -3.83
CA ASN A 218 -8.64 -20.90 -5.16
C ASN A 218 -8.51 -19.36 -5.14
N LYS A 219 -8.08 -18.78 -4.02
CA LYS A 219 -7.87 -17.34 -3.91
C LYS A 219 -6.50 -17.00 -4.49
N HIS A 220 -6.43 -15.94 -5.30
CA HIS A 220 -5.15 -15.40 -5.77
C HIS A 220 -4.32 -14.87 -4.59
N THR A 221 -3.01 -14.83 -4.78
CA THR A 221 -2.04 -14.39 -3.77
C THR A 221 -2.38 -13.03 -3.17
N GLU A 222 -2.76 -12.07 -4.03
CA GLU A 222 -3.23 -10.73 -3.66
C GLU A 222 -4.41 -10.75 -2.69
N GLY A 223 -5.33 -11.70 -2.90
CA GLY A 223 -6.51 -11.86 -2.08
C GLY A 223 -6.20 -12.45 -0.70
N ILE A 224 -5.28 -13.41 -0.63
CA ILE A 224 -4.80 -13.97 0.65
C ILE A 224 -4.08 -12.87 1.43
N PHE A 225 -3.18 -12.15 0.76
CA PHE A 225 -2.46 -11.03 1.34
C PHE A 225 -3.40 -9.94 1.86
N SER A 226 -4.39 -9.55 1.07
CA SER A 226 -5.40 -8.54 1.47
C SER A 226 -6.13 -8.94 2.76
N ASP A 227 -6.46 -10.22 2.93
CA ASP A 227 -7.12 -10.69 4.16
C ASP A 227 -6.17 -10.67 5.35
N LEU A 228 -4.89 -11.04 5.16
CA LEU A 228 -3.88 -10.97 6.20
C LEU A 228 -3.77 -9.55 6.75
N ALA A 229 -3.61 -8.57 5.87
CA ALA A 229 -3.51 -7.17 6.24
C ALA A 229 -4.82 -6.64 6.87
N ALA A 230 -5.99 -7.00 6.31
CA ALA A 230 -7.29 -6.56 6.85
C ALA A 230 -7.58 -7.07 8.26
N ASN A 231 -7.10 -8.28 8.60
CA ASN A 231 -7.34 -8.90 9.90
C ASN A 231 -6.12 -8.82 10.85
N GLN A 232 -5.05 -8.15 10.44
CA GLN A 232 -3.77 -8.11 11.16
C GLN A 232 -3.27 -9.53 11.50
N TRP A 233 -3.42 -10.43 10.54
CA TRP A 233 -2.93 -11.79 10.64
C TRP A 233 -1.54 -11.91 10.03
N GLN A 234 -0.80 -12.91 10.50
CA GLN A 234 0.54 -13.20 10.02
C GLN A 234 0.68 -14.70 9.69
N LEU A 235 1.40 -14.98 8.61
CA LEU A 235 1.85 -16.33 8.28
C LEU A 235 3.27 -16.54 8.79
N ILE A 236 3.49 -17.65 9.49
CA ILE A 236 4.78 -18.00 10.07
C ILE A 236 5.09 -19.47 9.73
N SER A 237 6.31 -19.77 9.32
CA SER A 237 6.74 -21.15 9.06
C SER A 237 6.77 -21.98 10.34
N PRO A 238 6.72 -23.32 10.24
CA PRO A 238 6.93 -24.20 11.38
C PRO A 238 8.24 -23.94 12.13
N ASP A 239 9.26 -23.47 11.42
CA ASP A 239 10.59 -23.16 11.95
C ASP A 239 10.71 -21.73 12.51
N GLY A 240 9.68 -20.89 12.29
CA GLY A 240 9.57 -19.54 12.86
C GLY A 240 9.85 -18.40 11.88
N ASP A 241 10.08 -18.68 10.59
CA ASP A 241 10.29 -17.66 9.57
C ASP A 241 9.00 -16.94 9.22
N PHE A 242 9.07 -15.65 8.96
CA PHE A 242 7.94 -14.82 8.57
C PHE A 242 8.40 -13.67 7.69
N LEU A 243 7.48 -13.13 6.90
CA LEU A 243 7.73 -11.94 6.10
C LEU A 243 7.72 -10.70 6.99
N GLN A 244 8.80 -9.94 6.90
CA GLN A 244 8.99 -8.73 7.68
C GLN A 244 8.11 -7.61 7.15
N THR A 245 7.67 -6.76 8.07
CA THR A 245 7.05 -5.48 7.76
C THR A 245 7.98 -4.36 8.20
N ASP A 246 8.10 -3.32 7.39
CA ASP A 246 8.83 -2.10 7.73
C ASP A 246 7.85 -1.03 8.25
N ASP A 247 8.19 -0.44 9.39
CA ASP A 247 7.41 0.59 10.07
C ASP A 247 7.99 2.01 9.90
N SER A 248 8.96 2.18 8.98
CA SER A 248 9.65 3.45 8.70
C SER A 248 8.74 4.63 8.34
N PHE A 249 7.50 4.35 7.95
CA PHE A 249 6.45 5.32 7.64
C PHE A 249 5.26 5.34 8.61
N LYS A 250 5.21 4.42 9.58
CA LYS A 250 4.04 4.18 10.43
C LYS A 250 3.65 5.38 11.30
N SER A 251 4.66 6.12 11.77
CA SER A 251 4.47 7.26 12.68
C SER A 251 4.57 8.62 11.98
N ASP A 252 4.69 8.64 10.65
CA ASP A 252 4.83 9.88 9.91
C ASP A 252 3.50 10.63 9.82
N SER A 253 3.56 11.95 9.94
CA SER A 253 2.48 12.82 9.48
C SER A 253 2.33 12.71 7.95
N LEU A 254 1.18 13.12 7.40
CA LEU A 254 0.98 13.13 5.94
C LEU A 254 2.04 13.96 5.21
N GLU A 255 2.45 15.10 5.80
CA GLU A 255 3.50 15.96 5.27
C GLU A 255 4.86 15.22 5.25
N GLN A 256 5.21 14.55 6.34
CA GLN A 256 6.46 13.77 6.45
C GLN A 256 6.47 12.59 5.48
N LEU A 257 5.35 11.88 5.37
CA LEU A 257 5.17 10.76 4.45
C LEU A 257 5.36 11.22 3.01
N GLN A 258 4.66 12.28 2.62
CA GLN A 258 4.77 12.86 1.27
C GLN A 258 6.22 13.27 0.99
N ALA A 259 6.86 14.00 1.91
CA ALA A 259 8.24 14.44 1.76
C ALA A 259 9.20 13.25 1.57
N LYS A 260 9.06 12.18 2.37
CA LYS A 260 9.88 10.97 2.23
C LYS A 260 9.65 10.27 0.90
N PHE A 261 8.41 10.19 0.40
CA PHE A 261 8.15 9.64 -0.93
C PHE A 261 8.77 10.46 -2.04
N VAL A 262 8.64 11.80 -1.99
CA VAL A 262 9.23 12.72 -2.97
C VAL A 262 10.75 12.61 -2.97
N LEU A 263 11.41 12.70 -1.81
CA LEU A 263 12.86 12.62 -1.68
C LEU A 263 13.45 11.28 -2.15
N LYS A 264 12.70 10.19 -1.97
CA LYS A 264 13.07 8.85 -2.45
C LYS A 264 12.61 8.58 -3.89
N ASN A 265 12.03 9.55 -4.60
CA ASN A 265 11.47 9.40 -5.95
C ASN A 265 10.48 8.22 -6.07
N ILE A 266 9.63 8.01 -5.05
CA ILE A 266 8.67 6.91 -4.99
C ILE A 266 7.38 7.28 -5.71
N VAL A 267 6.90 6.38 -6.56
CA VAL A 267 5.53 6.37 -7.09
C VAL A 267 4.74 5.21 -6.53
N LEU A 268 3.44 5.41 -6.44
CA LEU A 268 2.49 4.47 -5.87
C LEU A 268 1.59 3.93 -6.98
N THR A 269 1.47 2.61 -7.09
CA THR A 269 0.52 1.95 -8.00
C THR A 269 -0.44 1.09 -7.19
N SER A 270 -1.74 1.25 -7.37
CA SER A 270 -2.73 0.50 -6.59
C SER A 270 -2.69 -0.98 -6.97
N ILE A 271 -2.63 -1.87 -5.96
CA ILE A 271 -2.63 -3.34 -6.20
C ILE A 271 -3.95 -3.78 -6.84
N LYS A 272 -5.08 -3.28 -6.32
CA LYS A 272 -6.41 -3.68 -6.78
C LYS A 272 -6.77 -3.12 -8.16
N ASP A 273 -6.12 -2.03 -8.56
CA ASP A 273 -6.40 -1.33 -9.82
C ASP A 273 -5.11 -0.70 -10.34
N PRO A 274 -4.30 -1.43 -11.11
CA PRO A 274 -3.00 -0.95 -11.59
C PRO A 274 -3.08 0.29 -12.51
N SER A 275 -4.27 0.67 -12.98
CA SER A 275 -4.47 1.92 -13.73
C SER A 275 -4.38 3.16 -12.83
N LYS A 276 -4.64 3.00 -11.53
CA LYS A 276 -4.49 4.08 -10.54
C LYS A 276 -3.04 4.18 -10.11
N LYS A 277 -2.43 5.29 -10.53
CA LYS A 277 -1.09 5.70 -10.11
C LYS A 277 -1.19 6.99 -9.31
N LEU A 278 -0.29 7.15 -8.36
CA LEU A 278 -0.16 8.33 -7.54
C LEU A 278 1.33 8.71 -7.52
N ASP A 279 1.60 9.93 -7.95
CA ASP A 279 2.91 10.54 -7.89
C ASP A 279 2.90 11.65 -6.81
N PRO A 280 3.49 11.40 -5.62
CA PRO A 280 3.46 12.36 -4.51
C PRO A 280 4.05 13.74 -4.85
N SER A 281 4.93 13.82 -5.86
CA SER A 281 5.53 15.09 -6.29
C SER A 281 4.53 16.01 -6.99
N GLU A 282 3.47 15.50 -7.61
CA GLU A 282 2.41 16.32 -8.24
C GLU A 282 1.69 17.21 -7.22
N PHE A 283 1.70 16.81 -5.95
CA PHE A 283 1.13 17.54 -4.83
C PHE A 283 2.21 18.27 -4.02
N TRP A 284 3.47 18.24 -4.44
CA TRP A 284 4.56 18.91 -3.73
C TRP A 284 4.64 20.36 -4.21
N ILE A 285 4.81 21.30 -3.27
CA ILE A 285 4.74 22.72 -3.60
C ILE A 285 5.95 23.20 -4.41
N ASP A 286 7.08 22.48 -4.39
CA ASP A 286 8.26 22.81 -5.21
C ASP A 286 7.91 22.84 -6.69
N GLU A 287 7.16 21.87 -7.20
CA GLU A 287 6.79 21.83 -8.62
C GLU A 287 5.99 23.07 -9.03
N GLN A 288 5.11 23.55 -8.14
CA GLN A 288 4.33 24.77 -8.36
C GLN A 288 5.20 26.04 -8.32
N LEU A 289 6.19 26.07 -7.41
CA LEU A 289 7.12 27.19 -7.29
C LEU A 289 8.15 27.21 -8.42
N ILE A 290 8.59 26.05 -8.91
CA ILE A 290 9.54 25.92 -10.04
C ILE A 290 8.89 26.38 -11.34
N ASP A 291 7.62 26.05 -11.54
CA ASP A 291 6.85 26.40 -12.73
C ASP A 291 6.14 27.76 -12.64
N LEU A 292 6.44 28.53 -11.59
CA LEU A 292 5.75 29.75 -11.26
C LEU A 292 5.77 30.78 -12.40
N ASP A 293 6.92 30.96 -13.07
CA ASP A 293 7.07 31.83 -14.25
C ASP A 293 6.76 31.10 -15.56
N TYR A 294 7.09 29.81 -15.64
CA TYR A 294 6.87 29.01 -16.85
C TYR A 294 5.38 28.89 -17.21
N THR A 295 4.52 28.72 -16.21
CA THR A 295 3.08 28.51 -16.40
C THR A 295 2.37 29.72 -17.01
N PRO A 296 2.49 30.94 -16.47
CA PRO A 296 1.79 32.12 -16.98
C PRO A 296 2.47 32.82 -18.14
N CYS A 297 3.79 32.68 -18.35
CA CYS A 297 4.50 33.44 -19.39
C CYS A 297 5.63 32.69 -20.11
N ARG A 298 5.77 31.38 -19.90
CA ARG A 298 6.75 30.50 -20.59
C ARG A 298 8.20 30.97 -20.46
N LEU A 299 8.53 31.69 -19.39
CA LEU A 299 9.91 31.92 -18.98
C LEU A 299 10.54 30.59 -18.53
N PRO A 300 11.88 30.47 -18.52
CA PRO A 300 12.55 29.26 -18.05
C PRO A 300 12.07 28.84 -16.66
N LYS A 301 11.92 27.54 -16.43
CA LYS A 301 11.63 26.98 -15.10
C LYS A 301 12.72 27.43 -14.13
N LEU A 302 12.34 27.73 -12.89
CA LEU A 302 13.29 28.13 -11.87
C LEU A 302 14.17 26.93 -11.48
N ASP A 303 15.44 27.21 -11.21
CA ASP A 303 16.32 26.18 -10.66
C ASP A 303 15.90 25.85 -9.22
N THR A 304 15.94 24.57 -8.84
CA THR A 304 15.55 24.11 -7.50
C THR A 304 16.32 24.84 -6.38
N SER A 305 17.59 25.21 -6.60
CA SER A 305 18.37 25.96 -5.61
C SER A 305 17.83 27.37 -5.36
N GLN A 306 17.01 27.92 -6.26
CA GLN A 306 16.31 29.20 -6.03
C GLN A 306 15.42 29.14 -4.78
N LEU A 307 14.87 27.96 -4.47
CA LEU A 307 13.96 27.76 -3.35
C LEU A 307 14.69 27.71 -2.00
N THR A 308 15.94 27.23 -1.98
CA THR A 308 16.64 26.85 -0.74
C THR A 308 17.95 27.60 -0.48
N ASP A 309 18.57 28.20 -1.50
CA ASP A 309 19.85 28.91 -1.35
C ASP A 309 19.65 30.28 -0.66
N PRO A 310 20.30 30.53 0.50
CA PRO A 310 20.20 31.80 1.21
C PRO A 310 20.61 33.04 0.40
N ALA A 311 21.43 32.89 -0.64
CA ALA A 311 21.86 33.99 -1.50
C ALA A 311 20.85 34.31 -2.62
N LYS A 312 19.91 33.39 -2.88
CA LYS A 312 18.88 33.50 -3.92
C LYS A 312 17.53 33.81 -3.26
N GLY A 313 16.64 32.83 -3.16
CA GLY A 313 15.30 32.96 -2.61
C GLY A 313 14.27 33.51 -3.60
N LEU A 314 12.99 33.43 -3.24
CA LEU A 314 11.88 33.89 -4.10
C LEU A 314 11.16 35.12 -3.54
N TRP A 315 10.74 36.01 -4.44
CA TRP A 315 9.97 37.20 -4.08
C TRP A 315 8.59 36.85 -3.54
N GLU A 316 7.96 35.81 -4.09
CA GLU A 316 6.63 35.34 -3.67
C GLU A 316 6.61 34.83 -2.23
N LEU A 317 7.79 34.42 -1.74
CA LEU A 317 7.99 33.97 -0.38
C LEU A 317 8.31 35.13 0.58
N TRP A 318 8.53 36.34 0.07
CA TRP A 318 8.76 37.51 0.89
C TRP A 318 7.51 37.91 1.68
N GLY A 319 7.68 38.08 3.00
CA GLY A 319 6.58 38.40 3.90
C GLY A 319 5.76 37.19 4.37
N GLN A 320 6.12 35.96 3.98
CA GLN A 320 5.53 34.75 4.58
C GLN A 320 5.94 34.58 6.04
N ASP A 321 5.15 33.79 6.77
CA ASP A 321 5.48 33.41 8.13
C ASP A 321 6.84 32.68 8.20
N THR A 322 7.69 33.13 9.11
CA THR A 322 9.06 32.62 9.24
C THR A 322 9.08 31.16 9.70
N ALA A 323 8.13 30.74 10.54
CA ALA A 323 8.07 29.35 10.99
C ALA A 323 7.63 28.42 9.84
N THR A 324 6.67 28.84 9.00
CA THR A 324 6.30 28.11 7.78
C THR A 324 7.49 27.97 6.83
N LEU A 325 8.22 29.05 6.55
CA LEU A 325 9.40 29.02 5.68
C LEU A 325 10.48 28.07 6.22
N GLN A 326 10.77 28.13 7.53
CA GLN A 326 11.74 27.23 8.16
C GLN A 326 11.29 25.77 8.13
N ARG A 327 10.00 25.50 8.39
CA ARG A 327 9.42 24.14 8.37
C ARG A 327 9.52 23.52 6.98
N LEU A 328 9.27 24.31 5.93
CA LEU A 328 9.31 23.86 4.54
C LEU A 328 10.70 24.00 3.89
N GLY A 329 11.64 24.67 4.56
CA GLY A 329 13.02 24.83 4.08
C GLY A 329 13.18 25.86 2.95
N TYR A 330 12.28 26.83 2.83
CA TYR A 330 12.34 27.83 1.76
C TYR A 330 12.97 29.15 2.18
N VAL A 331 13.62 29.80 1.21
CA VAL A 331 14.28 31.09 1.37
C VAL A 331 13.47 32.19 0.69
N PRO A 332 13.05 33.23 1.42
CA PRO A 332 12.43 34.40 0.83
C PRO A 332 13.48 35.41 0.35
N ARG A 333 13.16 36.14 -0.73
CA ARG A 333 14.00 37.21 -1.29
C ARG A 333 13.26 38.54 -1.23
N ASP A 334 13.85 39.54 -0.59
CA ASP A 334 13.29 40.90 -0.56
C ASP A 334 13.30 41.51 -1.98
N PRO A 335 12.13 41.74 -2.62
CA PRO A 335 12.09 42.30 -3.96
C PRO A 335 12.69 43.71 -4.02
N PHE A 336 12.70 44.47 -2.92
CA PHE A 336 13.30 45.81 -2.90
C PHE A 336 14.81 45.79 -3.19
N LYS A 337 15.50 44.70 -2.86
CA LYS A 337 16.94 44.53 -3.12
C LYS A 337 17.26 44.33 -4.60
N ASP A 338 16.27 43.89 -5.38
CA ASP A 338 16.44 43.59 -6.80
C ASP A 338 15.91 44.71 -7.72
N VAL A 339 15.32 45.76 -7.15
CA VAL A 339 14.88 46.93 -7.92
C VAL A 339 16.10 47.67 -8.49
N GLN A 340 16.17 47.74 -9.81
CA GLN A 340 17.19 48.49 -10.54
C GLN A 340 16.58 49.76 -11.14
N ARG A 341 17.33 50.86 -11.10
CA ARG A 341 16.89 52.16 -11.64
C ARG A 341 17.44 52.36 -13.06
N TYR A 342 16.91 51.58 -14.00
CA TYR A 342 17.22 51.69 -15.42
C TYR A 342 16.03 52.25 -16.19
N ALA A 343 16.29 53.04 -17.24
CA ALA A 343 15.23 53.39 -18.16
C ALA A 343 14.89 52.18 -19.02
N ILE A 344 13.59 51.91 -19.16
CA ILE A 344 13.05 50.89 -20.06
C ILE A 344 12.27 51.64 -21.14
N ALA A 345 12.61 51.39 -22.41
CA ALA A 345 11.86 51.87 -23.55
C ALA A 345 11.14 50.69 -24.19
N ILE A 346 9.81 50.78 -24.29
CA ILE A 346 8.97 49.76 -24.93
C ILE A 346 8.35 50.40 -26.16
N ASP A 347 8.66 49.85 -27.33
CA ASP A 347 8.05 50.25 -28.60
C ASP A 347 6.90 49.29 -28.93
N PHE A 348 5.67 49.77 -28.77
CA PHE A 348 4.46 49.03 -29.14
C PHE A 348 4.12 49.29 -30.62
N GLY A 349 4.88 48.64 -31.51
CA GLY A 349 4.62 48.69 -32.94
C GLY A 349 3.34 47.95 -33.35
N THR A 350 2.85 48.24 -34.56
CA THR A 350 1.64 47.63 -35.11
C THR A 350 1.74 46.11 -35.26
N SER A 351 2.93 45.57 -35.57
CA SER A 351 3.13 44.14 -35.83
C SER A 351 3.94 43.44 -34.75
N SER A 352 4.94 44.12 -34.19
CA SER A 352 5.79 43.60 -33.14
C SER A 352 6.09 44.65 -32.08
N THR A 353 6.40 44.16 -30.89
CA THR A 353 6.86 44.93 -29.75
C THR A 353 8.35 44.68 -29.56
N VAL A 354 9.11 45.74 -29.29
CA VAL A 354 10.55 45.69 -28.98
C VAL A 354 10.78 46.37 -27.65
N VAL A 355 11.70 45.84 -26.84
CA VAL A 355 12.07 46.43 -25.56
C VAL A 355 13.56 46.72 -25.54
N ALA A 356 13.92 47.93 -25.13
CA ALA A 356 15.29 48.34 -24.87
C ALA A 356 15.45 48.75 -23.40
N MET A 357 16.64 48.53 -22.83
CA MET A 357 16.96 48.95 -21.47
C MET A 357 18.36 49.55 -21.38
N ASP A 358 18.53 50.46 -20.43
CA ASP A 358 19.87 50.91 -20.02
C ASP A 358 20.63 49.76 -19.35
N THR A 359 21.93 49.68 -19.61
CA THR A 359 22.82 48.73 -18.93
C THR A 359 23.50 49.36 -17.71
N SER A 360 24.01 48.53 -16.81
CA SER A 360 24.78 48.98 -15.63
C SER A 360 26.02 49.81 -15.99
N SER A 361 26.55 49.65 -17.21
CA SER A 361 27.70 50.41 -17.73
C SER A 361 27.30 51.72 -18.44
N GLY A 362 26.02 52.09 -18.43
CA GLY A 362 25.50 53.29 -19.11
C GLY A 362 25.31 53.13 -20.62
N GLY A 363 25.30 51.89 -21.13
CA GLY A 363 24.95 51.57 -22.51
C GLY A 363 23.45 51.28 -22.67
N GLN A 364 23.05 50.80 -23.84
CA GLN A 364 21.68 50.40 -24.15
C GLN A 364 21.68 49.03 -24.81
N GLU A 365 20.73 48.17 -24.46
CA GLU A 365 20.58 46.85 -25.07
C GLU A 365 19.12 46.51 -25.35
N LEU A 366 18.89 45.65 -26.34
CA LEU A 366 17.56 45.09 -26.63
C LEU A 366 17.32 43.86 -25.77
N LEU A 367 16.12 43.74 -25.22
CA LEU A 367 15.68 42.54 -24.50
C LEU A 367 15.13 41.50 -25.46
N ARG A 368 15.56 40.25 -25.24
CA ARG A 368 15.22 39.08 -26.06
C ARG A 368 13.82 38.54 -25.70
N ILE A 369 12.77 39.30 -26.03
CA ILE A 369 11.39 39.02 -25.58
C ILE A 369 10.57 38.12 -26.53
N GLY A 370 11.02 37.89 -27.76
CA GLY A 370 10.33 37.07 -28.77
C GLY A 370 10.78 35.61 -28.84
N VAL A 371 11.63 35.17 -27.89
CA VAL A 371 12.19 33.82 -27.88
C VAL A 371 11.29 32.85 -27.11
N ARG A 372 11.19 31.60 -27.60
CA ARG A 372 10.50 30.51 -26.89
C ARG A 372 11.45 29.56 -26.16
N ASP A 373 12.64 29.35 -26.70
CA ASP A 373 13.72 28.61 -26.07
C ASP A 373 14.87 29.55 -25.73
N PHE A 374 15.00 29.92 -24.46
CA PHE A 374 16.01 30.85 -23.99
C PHE A 374 17.45 30.30 -24.12
N TYR A 375 17.62 28.99 -24.34
CA TYR A 375 18.92 28.35 -24.51
C TYR A 375 19.38 28.27 -25.97
N GLN A 376 18.51 28.59 -26.93
CA GLN A 376 18.89 28.59 -28.35
C GLN A 376 19.79 29.78 -28.71
N ALA A 377 20.57 29.64 -29.79
CA ALA A 377 21.45 30.70 -30.31
C ALA A 377 20.69 32.00 -30.58
N ILE A 378 21.36 33.15 -30.42
CA ILE A 378 20.76 34.47 -30.61
C ILE A 378 20.49 34.71 -32.10
N GLU A 379 19.33 35.28 -32.42
CA GLU A 379 18.89 35.65 -33.77
C GLU A 379 18.11 36.96 -33.68
N ALA A 380 18.10 37.76 -34.75
CA ALA A 380 17.43 39.06 -34.78
C ALA A 380 15.93 38.97 -34.42
N LYS A 381 15.24 37.93 -34.90
CA LYS A 381 13.81 37.69 -34.64
C LYS A 381 13.48 37.50 -33.15
N HIS A 382 14.46 37.22 -32.29
CA HIS A 382 14.23 37.00 -30.86
C HIS A 382 13.98 38.29 -30.07
N PHE A 383 14.26 39.46 -30.65
CA PHE A 383 14.06 40.76 -29.99
C PHE A 383 12.68 41.37 -30.28
N GLU A 384 11.89 40.71 -31.13
CA GLU A 384 10.55 41.15 -31.53
C GLU A 384 9.51 40.14 -31.04
N ASN A 385 8.54 40.59 -30.25
CA ASN A 385 7.38 39.79 -29.86
C ASN A 385 6.14 40.25 -30.65
N PRO A 386 5.34 39.37 -31.28
CA PRO A 386 4.13 39.77 -31.99
C PRO A 386 3.17 40.57 -31.10
N THR A 387 2.61 41.66 -31.62
CA THR A 387 1.63 42.51 -30.89
C THR A 387 0.20 41.94 -30.98
N VAL A 388 0.06 40.63 -30.93
CA VAL A 388 -1.21 39.91 -30.96
C VAL A 388 -1.22 38.85 -29.88
N LEU A 389 -2.38 38.66 -29.25
CA LEU A 389 -2.60 37.62 -28.26
C LEU A 389 -3.97 37.01 -28.53
N GLU A 390 -4.00 35.73 -28.86
CA GLU A 390 -5.22 34.97 -29.05
C GLU A 390 -5.59 34.29 -27.73
N CYS A 391 -6.87 34.35 -27.33
CA CYS A 391 -7.37 33.64 -26.16
C CYS A 391 -8.13 32.38 -26.62
N LEU A 392 -7.51 31.21 -26.43
CA LEU A 392 -8.06 29.92 -26.78
C LEU A 392 -9.17 29.47 -25.81
N ASP A 393 -9.03 29.79 -24.52
CA ASP A 393 -10.04 29.53 -23.49
C ASP A 393 -10.30 30.78 -22.63
N PHE A 394 -11.18 31.63 -23.14
CA PHE A 394 -11.57 32.86 -22.44
C PHE A 394 -12.29 32.60 -21.12
N SER A 395 -12.99 31.47 -20.99
CA SER A 395 -13.76 31.17 -19.78
C SER A 395 -12.84 30.80 -18.62
N ALA A 396 -11.83 29.97 -18.87
CA ALA A 396 -10.78 29.66 -17.89
C ALA A 396 -9.96 30.91 -17.54
N PHE A 397 -9.50 31.65 -18.56
CA PHE A 397 -8.75 32.89 -18.37
C PHE A 397 -9.50 33.89 -17.49
N LYS A 398 -10.74 34.24 -17.86
CA LYS A 398 -11.54 35.26 -17.15
C LYS A 398 -11.78 34.88 -15.69
N LYS A 399 -12.04 33.59 -15.42
CA LYS A 399 -12.28 33.09 -14.06
C LYS A 399 -11.07 33.35 -13.15
N VAL A 400 -9.85 33.17 -13.67
CA VAL A 400 -8.61 33.30 -12.89
C VAL A 400 -8.11 34.75 -12.86
N TRP A 401 -8.23 35.49 -13.97
CA TRP A 401 -7.78 36.87 -14.08
C TRP A 401 -8.39 37.79 -13.00
N GLN A 402 -9.59 37.48 -12.52
CA GLN A 402 -10.32 38.28 -11.54
C GLN A 402 -10.07 37.89 -10.08
N THR A 403 -9.27 36.85 -9.80
CA THR A 403 -9.13 36.33 -8.43
C THR A 403 -8.19 37.16 -7.56
N GLN A 404 -7.18 37.79 -8.16
CA GLN A 404 -6.21 38.61 -7.44
C GLN A 404 -5.58 39.68 -8.32
N ALA A 405 -5.21 40.81 -7.72
CA ALA A 405 -4.67 41.96 -8.43
C ALA A 405 -3.24 41.75 -8.97
N TYR A 406 -2.48 40.82 -8.40
CA TYR A 406 -1.07 40.59 -8.75
C TYR A 406 -0.84 39.10 -9.05
N ARG A 407 -0.31 38.82 -10.25
CA ARG A 407 0.10 37.49 -10.71
C ARG A 407 -0.97 36.39 -10.49
N PRO A 408 -2.19 36.52 -11.05
CA PRO A 408 -3.17 35.43 -10.99
C PRO A 408 -2.57 34.15 -11.62
N GLN A 409 -3.02 32.96 -11.18
CA GLN A 409 -2.51 31.66 -11.65
C GLN A 409 -2.94 31.32 -13.08
N LEU A 410 -2.58 32.17 -14.04
CA LEU A 410 -2.87 32.00 -15.46
C LEU A 410 -2.07 30.84 -16.02
N ASN A 411 -2.68 30.09 -16.93
CA ASN A 411 -1.99 29.11 -17.75
C ASN A 411 -1.86 29.65 -19.18
N TRP A 412 -0.63 29.73 -19.68
CA TRP A 412 -0.34 30.15 -21.04
C TRP A 412 -0.98 29.25 -22.10
N ASP A 413 -1.34 28.00 -21.79
CA ASP A 413 -2.07 27.12 -22.72
C ASP A 413 -3.47 27.62 -23.07
N TRP A 414 -4.02 28.58 -22.32
CA TRP A 414 -5.26 29.26 -22.67
C TRP A 414 -5.05 30.39 -23.68
N MET A 415 -3.80 30.67 -24.05
CA MET A 415 -3.40 31.79 -24.89
C MET A 415 -2.53 31.28 -26.06
N ARG A 416 -2.43 32.07 -27.14
CA ARG A 416 -1.55 31.78 -28.28
C ARG A 416 -0.94 33.03 -28.90
#